data_AF-A0A094SBB5-F1
#
_entry.id   AF-A0A094SBB5-F1
#
_cell.length_a   1.000
_cell.length_b   1.000
_cell.length_c   1.000
_cell.angle_alpha   90.00
_cell.angle_beta   90.00
_cell.angle_gamma   90.00
#
_symmetry.space_group_name_H-M   'P 1'
#
loop_
_entity.id
_entity.type
_entity.pdbx_description
1 polymer ?
#
loop_
_entity_poly.entity_id
_entity_poly.type
_entity_poly.pdbx_seq_one_letter_code
_entity_poly.pdbx_strand_id
1 'polypeptide(L)'
;MFNSDDFSDGDISKKEDEFLDRLPTHPWDGRRRIFSETLDSPDALLALGFYELEEWGVWSRTENPKLVLPFLVHGEVFIEIESVGFGPNIGQSVHMSIGGDTSTINLSPHLHSSSHLLQVATPSRIIEFSNLIPARLDEVDDPRTMAIGVSKISIAAPGLSNAAWDGTPTFIDLANPTHDELDFVGFHSREPWGIWSEIDPCHVILPFSIHGDCEIQFFAQGFGKNNGTNITVALGESSAQFVLEQEPKQFIFRFKTKEPTHLLRITGLTPESTDSHFGARKMGIGIHRLQVTLPPDGALVTAKTKKRQAIVSALAPKQRKQNTARVAKTPSIETRGFTTVAVFNETSNSNQWRDVVSAFLWTFRENSEATLIIQNSNVSGASFFSELMFLFFRVGEIKCRVIAIHTHDTYRDAPSLLAVADTYVHVDSSITLNNVVPHTDKHSTQFIISSPDDLQLDADNIVRITPLRQPIKTPGHLHRVERKLENVLDWVRLCEQMKQAHTQWLESSND
;
A
#
# COMPACT_ATOMS: atom_id res chain seq x y z
N MET A 1 17.52 -30.43 -27.48
CA MET A 1 17.18 -30.96 -28.82
C MET A 1 16.18 -32.08 -28.57
N PHE A 2 14.93 -31.91 -29.00
CA PHE A 2 13.86 -32.91 -28.84
C PHE A 2 14.24 -34.18 -29.63
N ASN A 3 14.17 -35.36 -29.02
CA ASN A 3 14.18 -36.63 -29.75
C ASN A 3 12.84 -37.33 -29.54
N SER A 4 12.11 -37.63 -30.61
CA SER A 4 10.83 -38.35 -30.55
C SER A 4 10.97 -39.74 -29.93
N ASP A 5 12.19 -40.31 -29.96
CA ASP A 5 12.50 -41.60 -29.35
C ASP A 5 12.51 -41.56 -27.80
N ASP A 6 12.59 -40.37 -27.18
CA ASP A 6 12.55 -40.24 -25.72
C ASP A 6 11.17 -40.66 -25.16
N PHE A 7 10.11 -40.68 -25.97
CA PHE A 7 8.73 -40.98 -25.57
C PHE A 7 8.12 -42.23 -26.25
N SER A 8 8.88 -43.00 -27.02
CA SER A 8 8.44 -44.31 -27.54
C SER A 8 8.81 -45.44 -26.56
N ASP A 9 7.82 -46.28 -26.20
CA ASP A 9 7.88 -47.38 -25.23
C ASP A 9 8.26 -47.05 -23.76
N GLY A 10 7.56 -47.65 -22.80
CA GLY A 10 7.79 -47.50 -21.36
C GLY A 10 6.74 -46.65 -20.62
N ASP A 11 6.93 -46.47 -19.31
CA ASP A 11 6.06 -45.64 -18.47
C ASP A 11 6.29 -44.16 -18.79
N ILE A 12 5.32 -43.55 -19.47
CA ILE A 12 5.37 -42.16 -19.95
C ILE A 12 5.58 -41.18 -18.79
N SER A 13 5.00 -41.45 -17.62
CA SER A 13 5.17 -40.61 -16.43
C SER A 13 6.64 -40.53 -16.02
N LYS A 14 7.33 -41.68 -16.01
CA LYS A 14 8.74 -41.75 -15.65
C LYS A 14 9.63 -41.00 -16.64
N LYS A 15 9.30 -41.05 -17.92
CA LYS A 15 10.05 -40.36 -18.98
C LYS A 15 9.84 -38.84 -18.93
N GLU A 16 8.64 -38.40 -18.59
CA GLU A 16 8.34 -37.00 -18.33
C GLU A 16 9.17 -36.48 -17.14
N ASP A 17 9.18 -37.21 -16.03
CA ASP A 17 10.00 -36.85 -14.85
C ASP A 17 11.50 -36.78 -15.19
N GLU A 18 12.04 -37.78 -15.90
CA GLU A 18 13.43 -37.79 -16.34
C GLU A 18 13.76 -36.61 -17.28
N PHE A 19 12.81 -36.20 -18.12
CA PHE A 19 12.97 -35.04 -18.99
C PHE A 19 13.00 -33.73 -18.18
N LEU A 20 12.05 -33.57 -17.25
CA LEU A 20 11.95 -32.38 -16.40
C LEU A 20 13.19 -32.21 -15.52
N ASP A 21 13.75 -33.31 -15.02
CA ASP A 21 14.98 -33.32 -14.24
C ASP A 21 16.22 -32.88 -15.05
N ARG A 22 16.22 -33.08 -16.37
CA ARG A 22 17.33 -32.70 -17.26
C ARG A 22 17.26 -31.26 -17.73
N LEU A 23 16.16 -30.55 -17.49
CA LEU A 23 16.00 -29.17 -17.95
C LEU A 23 17.02 -28.23 -17.27
N PRO A 24 17.67 -27.32 -18.03
CA PRO A 24 18.52 -26.29 -17.46
C PRO A 24 17.78 -25.54 -16.36
N THR A 25 18.43 -25.41 -15.20
CA THR A 25 17.82 -24.79 -14.02
C THR A 25 18.54 -23.48 -13.73
N HIS A 26 17.82 -22.38 -13.84
CA HIS A 26 18.29 -21.06 -13.44
C HIS A 26 18.21 -20.89 -11.92
N PRO A 27 19.04 -20.02 -11.33
CA PRO A 27 18.92 -19.70 -9.93
C PRO A 27 17.62 -18.93 -9.65
N TRP A 28 16.91 -19.33 -8.59
CA TRP A 28 15.78 -18.57 -8.07
C TRP A 28 16.28 -17.48 -7.13
N ASP A 29 16.00 -16.21 -7.45
CA ASP A 29 16.42 -15.04 -6.67
C ASP A 29 15.29 -14.42 -5.84
N GLY A 30 14.10 -15.04 -5.85
CA GLY A 30 12.93 -14.55 -5.11
C GLY A 30 12.21 -13.38 -5.76
N ARG A 31 12.79 -12.76 -6.80
CA ARG A 31 12.19 -11.59 -7.46
C ARG A 31 11.01 -12.02 -8.31
N ARG A 32 10.02 -11.13 -8.43
CA ARG A 32 8.85 -11.33 -9.29
C ARG A 32 9.31 -11.64 -10.73
N ARG A 33 8.86 -12.78 -11.24
CA ARG A 33 9.00 -13.22 -12.64
C ARG A 33 7.61 -13.30 -13.23
N ILE A 34 7.43 -12.71 -14.41
CA ILE A 34 6.17 -12.70 -15.13
C ILE A 34 6.40 -13.46 -16.43
N PHE A 35 5.51 -14.40 -16.70
CA PHE A 35 5.50 -15.21 -17.91
C PHE A 35 4.18 -14.95 -18.63
N SER A 36 4.28 -14.58 -19.91
CA SER A 36 3.13 -14.37 -20.79
C SER A 36 3.00 -15.62 -21.66
N GLU A 37 1.85 -16.28 -21.65
CA GLU A 37 1.59 -17.50 -22.39
C GLU A 37 0.96 -17.20 -23.75
N THR A 38 1.53 -16.22 -24.45
CA THR A 38 1.07 -15.76 -25.77
C THR A 38 2.07 -16.15 -26.85
N LEU A 39 1.58 -16.29 -28.10
CA LEU A 39 2.34 -16.82 -29.23
C LEU A 39 3.70 -16.14 -29.46
N ASP A 40 3.77 -14.81 -29.28
CA ASP A 40 4.98 -14.02 -29.51
C ASP A 40 5.83 -13.78 -28.24
N SER A 41 5.44 -14.39 -27.12
CA SER A 41 6.13 -14.20 -25.85
C SER A 41 7.48 -14.92 -25.83
N PRO A 42 8.60 -14.21 -25.58
CA PRO A 42 9.91 -14.86 -25.43
C PRO A 42 10.05 -15.58 -24.08
N ASP A 43 9.13 -15.32 -23.15
CA ASP A 43 9.15 -15.79 -21.77
C ASP A 43 8.00 -16.77 -21.48
N ALA A 44 7.36 -17.36 -22.49
CA ALA A 44 6.35 -18.38 -22.27
C ALA A 44 6.94 -19.61 -21.57
N LEU A 45 6.20 -20.19 -20.64
CA LEU A 45 6.63 -21.40 -19.93
C LEU A 45 6.53 -22.62 -20.84
N LEU A 46 7.30 -23.66 -20.49
CA LEU A 46 7.05 -24.97 -21.06
C LEU A 46 5.72 -25.49 -20.50
N ALA A 47 4.73 -25.63 -21.40
CA ALA A 47 3.36 -25.98 -21.08
C ALA A 47 3.05 -27.43 -21.52
N LEU A 48 3.18 -28.38 -20.59
CA LEU A 48 2.88 -29.79 -20.83
C LEU A 48 1.38 -30.05 -20.67
N GLY A 49 0.77 -30.78 -21.61
CA GLY A 49 -0.68 -31.02 -21.58
C GLY A 49 -1.53 -29.80 -21.95
N PHE A 50 -0.91 -28.76 -22.53
CA PHE A 50 -1.54 -27.60 -23.16
C PHE A 50 -1.46 -27.70 -24.69
N TYR A 51 -2.24 -26.90 -25.40
CA TYR A 51 -2.10 -26.68 -26.85
C TYR A 51 -0.98 -25.70 -27.17
N GLU A 52 -0.79 -25.40 -28.46
CA GLU A 52 0.08 -24.32 -28.90
C GLU A 52 -0.44 -22.96 -28.39
N LEU A 53 0.49 -22.03 -28.17
CA LEU A 53 0.20 -20.68 -27.71
C LEU A 53 -0.63 -19.91 -28.76
N GLU A 54 -1.53 -19.04 -28.31
CA GLU A 54 -2.36 -18.17 -29.15
C GLU A 54 -2.06 -16.68 -28.87
N GLU A 55 -2.68 -15.76 -29.60
CA GLU A 55 -2.46 -14.32 -29.41
C GLU A 55 -2.82 -13.84 -27.99
N TRP A 56 -3.75 -14.51 -27.31
CA TRP A 56 -4.26 -14.12 -26.00
C TRP A 56 -3.75 -14.99 -24.84
N GLY A 57 -3.35 -16.25 -25.11
CA GLY A 57 -3.07 -17.23 -24.07
C GLY A 57 -2.94 -18.66 -24.59
N VAL A 58 -3.04 -19.64 -23.69
CA VAL A 58 -2.97 -21.08 -24.02
C VAL A 58 -4.09 -21.87 -23.36
N TRP A 59 -4.68 -22.81 -24.09
CA TRP A 59 -5.71 -23.73 -23.59
C TRP A 59 -5.13 -25.07 -23.13
N SER A 60 -5.61 -25.59 -22.01
CA SER A 60 -5.32 -26.94 -21.56
C SER A 60 -5.95 -27.98 -22.50
N ARG A 61 -5.19 -29.00 -22.83
CA ARG A 61 -5.65 -30.18 -23.59
C ARG A 61 -6.04 -31.35 -22.69
N THR A 62 -5.43 -31.46 -21.51
CA THR A 62 -5.55 -32.60 -20.60
C THR A 62 -6.20 -32.22 -19.27
N GLU A 63 -6.58 -33.22 -18.48
CA GLU A 63 -7.13 -33.04 -17.11
C GLU A 63 -6.07 -32.63 -16.07
N ASN A 64 -4.79 -32.91 -16.35
CA ASN A 64 -3.65 -32.60 -15.49
C ASN A 64 -2.53 -31.84 -16.22
N PRO A 65 -2.81 -30.65 -16.77
CA PRO A 65 -1.81 -29.89 -17.50
C PRO A 65 -0.82 -29.24 -16.52
N LYS A 66 0.42 -29.04 -16.98
CA LYS A 66 1.53 -28.56 -16.14
C LYS A 66 2.27 -27.41 -16.81
N LEU A 67 2.58 -26.39 -16.02
CA LEU A 67 3.51 -25.31 -16.41
C LEU A 67 4.84 -25.53 -15.70
N VAL A 68 5.94 -25.46 -16.44
CA VAL A 68 7.29 -25.76 -15.95
C VAL A 68 8.12 -24.49 -15.87
N LEU A 69 8.43 -24.09 -14.65
CA LEU A 69 9.28 -22.95 -14.34
C LEU A 69 10.75 -23.25 -14.73
N PRO A 70 11.51 -22.23 -15.15
CA PRO A 70 12.92 -22.40 -15.49
C PRO A 70 13.85 -22.45 -14.26
N PHE A 71 13.28 -22.45 -13.05
CA PHE A 71 13.99 -22.50 -11.76
C PHE A 71 13.18 -23.31 -10.74
N LEU A 72 13.87 -23.83 -9.72
CA LEU A 72 13.23 -24.47 -8.57
C LEU A 72 12.85 -23.41 -7.53
N VAL A 73 11.58 -23.36 -7.15
CA VAL A 73 11.10 -22.56 -6.03
C VAL A 73 10.96 -23.43 -4.78
N HIS A 74 11.11 -22.80 -3.61
CA HIS A 74 10.95 -23.45 -2.31
C HIS A 74 10.55 -22.40 -1.27
N GLY A 75 10.00 -22.85 -0.14
CA GLY A 75 9.54 -21.94 0.90
C GLY A 75 8.21 -21.30 0.55
N GLU A 76 7.98 -20.09 1.04
CA GLU A 76 6.75 -19.35 0.76
C GLU A 76 6.83 -18.73 -0.64
N VAL A 77 5.79 -18.94 -1.45
CA VAL A 77 5.74 -18.52 -2.85
C VAL A 77 4.40 -17.87 -3.13
N PHE A 78 4.44 -16.67 -3.68
CA PHE A 78 3.28 -15.93 -4.17
C PHE A 78 3.13 -16.19 -5.67
N ILE A 79 1.95 -16.65 -6.08
CA ILE A 79 1.58 -16.88 -7.48
C ILE A 79 0.35 -16.05 -7.81
N GLU A 80 0.45 -15.24 -8.86
CA GLU A 80 -0.68 -14.56 -9.48
C GLU A 80 -0.89 -15.16 -10.88
N ILE A 81 -2.11 -15.55 -11.21
CA ILE A 81 -2.45 -16.20 -12.47
C ILE A 81 -3.69 -15.58 -13.08
N GLU A 82 -3.59 -15.22 -14.36
CA GLU A 82 -4.70 -14.80 -15.20
C GLU A 82 -5.23 -16.01 -15.96
N SER A 83 -6.47 -16.41 -15.66
CA SER A 83 -7.08 -17.62 -16.17
C SER A 83 -8.54 -17.46 -16.59
N VAL A 84 -9.00 -18.35 -17.46
CA VAL A 84 -10.37 -18.41 -17.96
C VAL A 84 -10.84 -19.86 -17.99
N GLY A 85 -12.10 -20.10 -17.67
CA GLY A 85 -12.73 -21.41 -17.73
C GLY A 85 -13.50 -21.63 -19.01
N PHE A 86 -13.55 -22.88 -19.44
CA PHE A 86 -14.32 -23.31 -20.60
C PHE A 86 -15.38 -24.35 -20.21
N GLY A 87 -16.59 -24.18 -20.75
CA GLY A 87 -17.70 -25.14 -20.61
C GLY A 87 -18.00 -25.51 -19.15
N PRO A 88 -18.00 -26.82 -18.79
CA PRO A 88 -18.37 -27.28 -17.45
C PRO A 88 -17.40 -26.85 -16.35
N ASN A 89 -16.23 -26.32 -16.70
CA ASN A 89 -15.23 -25.84 -15.74
C ASN A 89 -15.57 -24.43 -15.23
N ILE A 90 -16.47 -23.70 -15.90
CA ILE A 90 -16.89 -22.37 -15.44
C ILE A 90 -17.66 -22.52 -14.12
N GLY A 91 -17.22 -21.77 -13.10
CA GLY A 91 -17.78 -21.83 -11.74
C GLY A 91 -17.32 -23.05 -10.93
N GLN A 92 -16.48 -23.93 -11.50
CA GLN A 92 -15.86 -25.03 -10.77
C GLN A 92 -14.56 -24.59 -10.09
N SER A 93 -14.27 -25.27 -8.99
CA SER A 93 -13.01 -25.13 -8.25
C SER A 93 -11.96 -26.07 -8.82
N VAL A 94 -10.96 -25.51 -9.49
CA VAL A 94 -9.79 -26.21 -10.01
C VAL A 94 -8.66 -26.12 -8.99
N HIS A 95 -7.80 -27.12 -8.94
CA HIS A 95 -6.66 -27.13 -8.04
C HIS A 95 -5.39 -26.76 -8.79
N MET A 96 -4.60 -25.85 -8.24
CA MET A 96 -3.24 -25.51 -8.68
C MET A 96 -2.27 -25.93 -7.57
N SER A 97 -1.30 -26.78 -7.89
CA SER A 97 -0.38 -27.35 -6.92
C SER A 97 1.08 -27.17 -7.32
N ILE A 98 1.95 -27.01 -6.32
CA ILE A 98 3.40 -26.94 -6.50
C ILE A 98 4.13 -27.42 -5.25
N GLY A 99 5.05 -28.37 -5.43
CA GLY A 99 5.97 -28.85 -4.37
C GLY A 99 5.29 -29.36 -3.10
N GLY A 100 4.10 -29.95 -3.26
CA GLY A 100 3.33 -30.60 -2.19
C GLY A 100 2.26 -29.74 -1.54
N ASP A 101 2.10 -28.48 -1.97
CA ASP A 101 1.01 -27.61 -1.52
C ASP A 101 0.04 -27.32 -2.66
N THR A 102 -1.24 -27.08 -2.31
CA THR A 102 -2.34 -26.94 -3.27
C THR A 102 -3.22 -25.74 -2.92
N SER A 103 -3.55 -24.95 -3.93
CA SER A 103 -4.49 -23.85 -3.87
C SER A 103 -5.66 -24.07 -4.83
N THR A 104 -6.78 -23.41 -4.57
CA THR A 104 -7.99 -23.52 -5.40
C THR A 104 -8.19 -22.26 -6.24
N ILE A 105 -8.49 -22.46 -7.53
CA ILE A 105 -8.84 -21.44 -8.50
C ILE A 105 -10.31 -21.63 -8.89
N ASN A 106 -11.10 -20.56 -8.83
CA ASN A 106 -12.47 -20.58 -9.33
C ASN A 106 -12.49 -19.99 -10.73
N LEU A 107 -12.78 -20.81 -11.73
CA LEU A 107 -12.72 -20.37 -13.12
C LEU A 107 -13.94 -19.57 -13.54
N SER A 108 -13.71 -18.49 -14.27
CA SER A 108 -14.72 -17.57 -14.78
C SER A 108 -14.85 -17.69 -16.31
N PRO A 109 -16.00 -17.35 -16.93
CA PRO A 109 -16.14 -17.38 -18.39
C PRO A 109 -15.33 -16.27 -19.09
N HIS A 110 -14.78 -15.31 -18.34
CA HIS A 110 -13.89 -14.27 -18.83
C HIS A 110 -12.53 -14.39 -18.15
N LEU A 111 -11.52 -13.78 -18.75
CA LEU A 111 -10.19 -13.72 -18.15
C LEU A 111 -10.25 -13.04 -16.77
N HIS A 112 -9.77 -13.73 -15.74
CA HIS A 112 -9.80 -13.28 -14.35
C HIS A 112 -8.42 -13.50 -13.71
N SER A 113 -7.94 -12.49 -12.97
CA SER A 113 -6.69 -12.62 -12.20
C SER A 113 -7.00 -13.13 -10.80
N SER A 114 -6.23 -14.11 -10.34
CA SER A 114 -6.33 -14.67 -8.99
C SER A 114 -4.94 -14.83 -8.38
N SER A 115 -4.87 -14.62 -7.07
CA SER A 115 -3.61 -14.59 -6.31
C SER A 115 -3.61 -15.64 -5.21
N HIS A 116 -2.47 -16.32 -5.07
CA HIS A 116 -2.30 -17.50 -4.22
C HIS A 116 -0.98 -17.45 -3.47
N LEU A 117 -1.00 -17.92 -2.23
CA LEU A 117 0.17 -18.06 -1.39
C LEU A 117 0.34 -19.52 -1.02
N LEU A 118 1.46 -20.11 -1.42
CA LEU A 118 1.76 -21.53 -1.25
C LEU A 118 3.04 -21.72 -0.45
N GLN A 119 3.04 -22.74 0.41
CA GLN A 119 4.19 -23.18 1.18
C GLN A 119 4.84 -24.40 0.51
N VAL A 120 5.76 -24.12 -0.41
CA VAL A 120 6.50 -25.11 -1.19
C VAL A 120 7.50 -25.85 -0.28
N ALA A 121 7.09 -27.01 0.24
CA ALA A 121 7.88 -27.83 1.16
C ALA A 121 9.01 -28.57 0.44
N THR A 122 8.73 -29.05 -0.77
CA THR A 122 9.72 -29.73 -1.62
C THR A 122 10.09 -28.81 -2.78
N PRO A 123 11.39 -28.49 -2.99
CA PRO A 123 11.81 -27.66 -4.11
C PRO A 123 11.22 -28.19 -5.43
N SER A 124 10.43 -27.35 -6.11
CA SER A 124 9.69 -27.76 -7.31
C SER A 124 9.73 -26.65 -8.36
N ARG A 125 9.58 -27.05 -9.62
CA ARG A 125 9.40 -26.14 -10.77
C ARG A 125 8.07 -26.39 -11.50
N ILE A 126 7.29 -27.34 -11.03
CA ILE A 126 6.09 -27.81 -11.72
C ILE A 126 4.89 -27.21 -11.02
N ILE A 127 4.12 -26.43 -11.77
CA ILE A 127 2.79 -25.97 -11.39
C ILE A 127 1.81 -26.89 -12.11
N GLU A 128 1.16 -27.76 -11.36
CA GLU A 128 0.20 -28.73 -11.89
C GLU A 128 -1.23 -28.29 -11.59
N PHE A 129 -2.07 -28.31 -12.62
CA PHE A 129 -3.51 -28.12 -12.47
C PHE A 129 -4.21 -29.47 -12.40
N SER A 130 -5.28 -29.58 -11.61
CA SER A 130 -6.09 -30.80 -11.52
C SER A 130 -7.55 -30.46 -11.22
N ASN A 131 -8.41 -31.48 -11.27
CA ASN A 131 -9.87 -31.33 -11.21
C ASN A 131 -10.45 -30.56 -12.42
N LEU A 132 -9.83 -30.73 -13.59
CA LEU A 132 -10.30 -30.17 -14.85
C LEU A 132 -11.12 -31.21 -15.62
N ILE A 133 -12.13 -30.75 -16.36
CA ILE A 133 -12.98 -31.55 -17.21
C ILE A 133 -12.79 -31.09 -18.66
N PRO A 134 -11.89 -31.71 -19.45
CA PRO A 134 -11.71 -31.36 -20.85
C PRO A 134 -13.01 -31.54 -21.63
N ALA A 135 -13.53 -30.44 -22.19
CA ALA A 135 -14.82 -30.42 -22.88
C ALA A 135 -14.67 -29.89 -24.30
N ARG A 136 -15.52 -30.39 -25.21
CA ARG A 136 -15.76 -29.80 -26.53
C ARG A 136 -17.06 -29.01 -26.48
N LEU A 137 -17.15 -27.91 -27.23
CA LEU A 137 -18.43 -27.25 -27.45
C LEU A 137 -18.95 -27.68 -28.81
N ASP A 138 -20.09 -28.36 -28.84
CA ASP A 138 -20.71 -28.88 -30.07
C ASP A 138 -21.11 -27.76 -31.05
N GLU A 139 -21.16 -26.51 -30.59
CA GLU A 139 -21.55 -25.32 -31.35
C GLU A 139 -20.38 -24.57 -32.00
N VAL A 140 -19.13 -24.95 -31.70
CA VAL A 140 -17.93 -24.32 -32.27
C VAL A 140 -17.22 -25.36 -33.14
N ASP A 141 -16.87 -24.99 -34.37
CA ASP A 141 -16.04 -25.78 -35.30
C ASP A 141 -14.56 -25.88 -34.83
N ASP A 142 -14.35 -26.01 -33.52
CA ASP A 142 -13.05 -26.24 -32.91
C ASP A 142 -12.99 -27.69 -32.39
N PRO A 143 -12.15 -28.56 -32.98
CA PRO A 143 -12.07 -29.97 -32.59
C PRO A 143 -11.36 -30.20 -31.25
N ARG A 144 -10.84 -29.14 -30.60
CA ARG A 144 -10.05 -29.24 -29.37
C ARG A 144 -10.91 -29.46 -28.14
N THR A 145 -10.36 -30.17 -27.18
CA THR A 145 -10.92 -30.31 -25.83
C THR A 145 -10.28 -29.25 -24.94
N MET A 146 -11.07 -28.34 -24.38
CA MET A 146 -10.60 -27.22 -23.56
C MET A 146 -11.13 -27.33 -22.13
N ALA A 147 -10.37 -26.82 -21.16
CA ALA A 147 -10.81 -26.72 -19.77
C ALA A 147 -10.41 -25.40 -19.12
N ILE A 148 -9.11 -25.19 -18.86
CA ILE A 148 -8.55 -23.93 -18.37
C ILE A 148 -7.73 -23.26 -19.46
N GLY A 149 -7.91 -21.95 -19.60
CA GLY A 149 -7.08 -21.07 -20.39
C GLY A 149 -6.19 -20.25 -19.45
N VAL A 150 -4.92 -20.09 -19.79
CA VAL A 150 -3.96 -19.28 -19.02
C VAL A 150 -3.34 -18.25 -19.96
N SER A 151 -3.42 -16.98 -19.63
CA SER A 151 -2.76 -15.91 -20.41
C SER A 151 -1.44 -15.49 -19.80
N LYS A 152 -1.35 -15.48 -18.47
CA LYS A 152 -0.23 -14.92 -17.75
C LYS A 152 -0.10 -15.55 -16.37
N ILE A 153 1.15 -15.76 -15.96
CA ILE A 153 1.49 -16.21 -14.61
C ILE A 153 2.66 -15.41 -14.07
N SER A 154 2.55 -14.98 -12.82
CA SER A 154 3.58 -14.25 -12.09
C SER A 154 3.93 -15.03 -10.83
N ILE A 155 5.22 -15.21 -10.57
CA ILE A 155 5.72 -15.90 -9.39
C ILE A 155 6.75 -15.03 -8.66
N ALA A 156 6.63 -14.94 -7.35
CA ALA A 156 7.53 -14.19 -6.49
C ALA A 156 7.73 -14.94 -5.17
N ALA A 157 8.85 -14.70 -4.48
CA ALA A 157 8.84 -14.84 -3.05
C ALA A 157 7.97 -13.67 -2.53
N PRO A 158 7.00 -13.91 -1.63
CA PRO A 158 6.15 -12.85 -1.07
C PRO A 158 7.04 -11.69 -0.62
N GLY A 159 6.69 -10.45 -0.98
CA GLY A 159 7.43 -9.18 -0.80
C GLY A 159 8.45 -9.09 0.34
N LEU A 160 9.48 -9.93 0.31
CA LEU A 160 10.54 -9.99 1.28
C LEU A 160 11.62 -9.08 0.74
N SER A 161 11.48 -7.80 1.04
CA SER A 161 12.63 -7.26 1.75
C SER A 161 12.77 -8.16 2.98
N ASN A 162 13.89 -8.88 3.15
CA ASN A 162 14.18 -9.58 4.41
C ASN A 162 14.30 -8.58 5.59
N ALA A 163 13.76 -7.36 5.47
CA ALA A 163 13.74 -6.35 6.49
C ALA A 163 12.72 -6.76 7.54
N ALA A 164 13.23 -6.97 8.75
CA ALA A 164 12.39 -6.86 9.92
C ALA A 164 11.89 -5.42 9.99
N TRP A 165 10.61 -5.25 10.33
CA TRP A 165 10.06 -3.94 10.64
C TRP A 165 10.84 -3.33 11.80
N ASP A 166 11.30 -2.09 11.61
CA ASP A 166 12.16 -1.39 12.57
C ASP A 166 11.38 -0.54 13.58
N GLY A 167 10.05 -0.57 13.50
CA GLY A 167 9.14 0.20 14.37
C GLY A 167 8.77 1.56 13.78
N THR A 168 9.36 1.94 12.64
CA THR A 168 9.00 3.15 11.93
C THR A 168 7.54 3.05 11.48
N PRO A 169 6.68 4.04 11.82
CA PRO A 169 5.33 4.12 11.31
C PRO A 169 5.31 3.92 9.80
N THR A 170 4.69 2.82 9.35
CA THR A 170 4.63 2.50 7.93
C THR A 170 3.20 2.58 7.46
N PHE A 171 2.99 3.42 6.45
CA PHE A 171 1.70 3.59 5.80
C PHE A 171 1.65 2.82 4.49
N ILE A 172 0.53 2.14 4.26
CA ILE A 172 0.24 1.36 3.08
C ILE A 172 -1.09 1.87 2.49
N ASP A 173 -0.98 2.62 1.39
CA ASP A 173 -2.12 3.09 0.61
C ASP A 173 -2.55 2.00 -0.38
N LEU A 174 -3.71 1.39 -0.14
CA LEU A 174 -4.22 0.31 -1.01
C LEU A 174 -4.95 0.87 -2.24
N ALA A 175 -5.25 2.18 -2.23
CA ALA A 175 -5.84 2.88 -3.38
C ALA A 175 -4.77 3.46 -4.31
N ASN A 176 -3.50 3.52 -3.90
CA ASN A 176 -2.44 4.08 -4.72
C ASN A 176 -1.91 3.03 -5.73
N PRO A 177 -2.13 3.23 -7.05
CA PRO A 177 -1.69 2.29 -8.06
C PRO A 177 -0.17 2.28 -8.26
N THR A 178 0.59 3.25 -7.73
CA THR A 178 2.05 3.30 -7.90
C THR A 178 2.81 2.42 -6.92
N HIS A 179 2.13 1.85 -5.91
CA HIS A 179 2.73 0.95 -4.93
C HIS A 179 2.53 -0.52 -5.34
N ASP A 180 2.97 -0.89 -6.55
CA ASP A 180 2.87 -2.24 -7.12
C ASP A 180 3.61 -3.36 -6.34
N GLU A 181 4.29 -3.02 -5.25
CA GLU A 181 5.12 -3.97 -4.49
C GLU A 181 4.38 -4.75 -3.38
N LEU A 182 3.11 -4.42 -3.09
CA LEU A 182 2.33 -5.15 -2.09
C LEU A 182 1.50 -6.26 -2.72
N ASP A 183 1.73 -7.48 -2.24
CA ASP A 183 1.00 -8.68 -2.63
C ASP A 183 -0.25 -8.87 -1.76
N PHE A 184 -1.37 -9.27 -2.36
CA PHE A 184 -2.58 -9.65 -1.63
C PHE A 184 -3.13 -10.96 -2.16
N VAL A 185 -3.72 -11.74 -1.27
CA VAL A 185 -4.30 -13.04 -1.58
C VAL A 185 -5.78 -12.98 -1.27
N GLY A 186 -6.61 -13.34 -2.26
CA GLY A 186 -8.06 -13.37 -2.07
C GLY A 186 -8.75 -12.00 -2.12
N PHE A 187 -8.14 -11.02 -2.78
CA PHE A 187 -8.73 -9.71 -3.08
C PHE A 187 -8.87 -9.55 -4.59
N HIS A 188 -9.87 -8.78 -5.01
CA HIS A 188 -9.95 -8.24 -6.37
C HIS A 188 -8.78 -7.29 -6.65
N SER A 189 -8.58 -6.98 -7.93
CA SER A 189 -7.66 -5.94 -8.38
C SER A 189 -7.91 -4.62 -7.65
N ARG A 190 -6.83 -3.87 -7.42
CA ARG A 190 -6.90 -2.54 -6.79
C ARG A 190 -7.78 -1.58 -7.58
N GLU A 191 -8.49 -0.75 -6.85
CA GLU A 191 -9.36 0.30 -7.35
C GLU A 191 -9.00 1.65 -6.68
N PRO A 192 -9.46 2.79 -7.22
CA PRO A 192 -9.24 4.10 -6.58
C PRO A 192 -9.78 4.21 -5.15
N TRP A 193 -10.67 3.30 -4.75
CA TRP A 193 -11.18 3.21 -3.38
C TRP A 193 -10.33 2.27 -2.50
N GLY A 194 -9.52 1.38 -3.04
CA GLY A 194 -8.75 0.39 -2.28
C GLY A 194 -8.88 -1.01 -2.87
N ILE A 195 -8.92 -2.02 -2.01
CA ILE A 195 -9.11 -3.43 -2.40
C ILE A 195 -10.36 -4.01 -1.76
N TRP A 196 -11.01 -4.94 -2.46
CA TRP A 196 -12.18 -5.67 -1.98
C TRP A 196 -11.88 -7.16 -1.90
N SER A 197 -12.19 -7.79 -0.78
CA SER A 197 -12.01 -9.23 -0.62
C SER A 197 -12.96 -9.98 -1.56
N GLU A 198 -12.42 -10.94 -2.29
CA GLU A 198 -13.17 -11.84 -3.17
C GLU A 198 -13.55 -13.14 -2.45
N ILE A 199 -12.67 -13.62 -1.55
CA ILE A 199 -12.79 -14.91 -0.86
C ILE A 199 -12.58 -14.78 0.65
N ASP A 200 -12.94 -15.83 1.37
CA ASP A 200 -12.56 -16.06 2.76
C ASP A 200 -11.71 -17.34 2.84
N PRO A 201 -10.55 -17.33 3.52
CA PRO A 201 -9.86 -16.17 4.10
C PRO A 201 -9.13 -15.33 3.04
N CYS A 202 -8.90 -14.05 3.34
CA CYS A 202 -8.03 -13.18 2.53
C CYS A 202 -6.82 -12.69 3.34
N HIS A 203 -5.74 -12.33 2.63
CA HIS A 203 -4.47 -11.97 3.25
C HIS A 203 -3.84 -10.73 2.62
N VAL A 204 -3.31 -9.86 3.48
CA VAL A 204 -2.43 -8.77 3.11
C VAL A 204 -1.00 -9.18 3.48
N ILE A 205 -0.11 -9.21 2.48
CA ILE A 205 1.32 -9.51 2.67
C ILE A 205 2.02 -8.17 2.89
N LEU A 206 2.51 -7.95 4.10
CA LEU A 206 3.26 -6.75 4.49
C LEU A 206 4.65 -6.77 3.85
N PRO A 207 5.25 -5.60 3.54
CA PRO A 207 6.55 -5.51 2.87
C PRO A 207 7.74 -5.80 3.80
N PHE A 208 7.45 -6.19 5.04
CA PHE A 208 8.39 -6.50 6.12
C PHE A 208 7.79 -7.53 7.06
N SER A 209 8.65 -8.22 7.80
CA SER A 209 8.22 -9.10 8.89
C SER A 209 8.12 -8.34 10.21
N ILE A 210 7.03 -8.54 10.95
CA ILE A 210 6.79 -8.02 12.29
C ILE A 210 7.13 -9.09 13.32
N HIS A 211 7.92 -8.72 14.33
CA HIS A 211 8.25 -9.57 15.48
C HIS A 211 8.18 -8.77 16.78
N GLY A 212 7.21 -9.11 17.64
CA GLY A 212 6.96 -8.38 18.88
C GLY A 212 5.66 -7.58 18.83
N ASP A 213 5.63 -6.46 19.54
CA ASP A 213 4.42 -5.62 19.64
C ASP A 213 4.26 -4.72 18.40
N CYS A 214 3.04 -4.68 17.85
CA CYS A 214 2.68 -3.71 16.82
C CYS A 214 1.21 -3.30 16.96
N GLU A 215 0.88 -2.14 16.43
CA GLU A 215 -0.48 -1.67 16.23
C GLU A 215 -0.73 -1.59 14.73
N ILE A 216 -1.77 -2.28 14.25
CA ILE A 216 -2.22 -2.17 12.86
C ILE A 216 -3.57 -1.49 12.85
N GLN A 217 -3.62 -0.39 12.12
CA GLN A 217 -4.83 0.34 11.83
C GLN A 217 -5.24 0.09 10.39
N PHE A 218 -6.52 -0.16 10.15
CA PHE A 218 -7.05 -0.13 8.79
C PHE A 218 -8.36 0.63 8.70
N PHE A 219 -8.57 1.26 7.54
CA PHE A 219 -9.83 1.89 7.18
C PHE A 219 -10.61 0.93 6.29
N ALA A 220 -11.70 0.37 6.81
CA ALA A 220 -12.42 -0.71 6.15
C ALA A 220 -13.93 -0.51 6.15
N GLN A 221 -14.58 -1.16 5.19
CA GLN A 221 -16.02 -1.12 4.95
C GLN A 221 -16.55 -2.53 4.68
N GLY A 222 -17.73 -2.84 5.19
CA GLY A 222 -18.44 -4.10 4.91
C GLY A 222 -19.41 -4.01 3.74
N PHE A 223 -19.58 -5.15 3.09
CA PHE A 223 -20.55 -5.33 2.02
C PHE A 223 -21.58 -6.39 2.37
N GLY A 224 -22.84 -6.14 2.01
CA GLY A 224 -23.94 -7.10 2.12
C GLY A 224 -24.12 -7.65 3.53
N LYS A 225 -24.24 -8.99 3.63
CA LYS A 225 -24.38 -9.72 4.91
C LYS A 225 -23.19 -9.62 5.85
N ASN A 226 -22.03 -9.12 5.41
CA ASN A 226 -20.89 -8.92 6.30
C ASN A 226 -21.11 -7.75 7.27
N ASN A 227 -22.07 -6.87 6.98
CA ASN A 227 -22.43 -5.77 7.87
C ASN A 227 -23.08 -6.29 9.15
N GLY A 228 -22.52 -5.92 10.30
CA GLY A 228 -22.95 -6.40 11.61
C GLY A 228 -22.40 -7.78 11.98
N THR A 229 -21.53 -8.38 11.17
CA THR A 229 -20.90 -9.67 11.48
C THR A 229 -19.54 -9.52 12.15
N ASN A 230 -19.20 -10.49 13.00
CA ASN A 230 -17.89 -10.56 13.64
C ASN A 230 -16.86 -11.13 12.66
N ILE A 231 -15.92 -10.29 12.27
CA ILE A 231 -14.76 -10.64 11.44
C ILE A 231 -13.55 -10.79 12.36
N THR A 232 -12.67 -11.74 12.03
CA THR A 232 -11.40 -11.92 12.75
C THR A 232 -10.25 -11.44 11.90
N VAL A 233 -9.42 -10.56 12.45
CA VAL A 233 -8.11 -10.21 11.90
C VAL A 233 -7.00 -10.85 12.74
N ALA A 234 -6.01 -11.41 12.08
CA ALA A 234 -4.88 -12.09 12.73
C ALA A 234 -3.55 -11.70 12.09
N LEU A 235 -2.54 -11.53 12.93
CA LEU A 235 -1.14 -11.35 12.54
C LEU A 235 -0.33 -12.42 13.28
N GLY A 236 0.19 -13.40 12.55
CA GLY A 236 0.81 -14.59 13.14
C GLY A 236 -0.19 -15.35 14.02
N GLU A 237 0.16 -15.55 15.29
CA GLU A 237 -0.69 -16.19 16.30
C GLU A 237 -1.57 -15.22 17.08
N SER A 238 -1.38 -13.90 16.92
CA SER A 238 -2.18 -12.89 17.60
C SER A 238 -3.40 -12.55 16.74
N SER A 239 -4.59 -12.50 17.35
CA SER A 239 -5.83 -12.21 16.64
C SER A 239 -6.79 -11.34 17.43
N ALA A 240 -7.62 -10.58 16.73
CA ALA A 240 -8.67 -9.74 17.30
C ALA A 240 -9.95 -9.87 16.45
N GLN A 241 -11.09 -9.66 17.10
CA GLN A 241 -12.40 -9.62 16.44
C GLN A 241 -12.92 -8.20 16.37
N PHE A 242 -13.64 -7.90 15.30
CA PHE A 242 -14.32 -6.63 15.12
C PHE A 242 -15.61 -6.81 14.33
N VAL A 243 -16.55 -5.88 14.52
CA VAL A 243 -17.80 -5.87 13.77
C VAL A 243 -17.61 -4.98 12.56
N LEU A 244 -17.82 -5.53 11.38
CA LEU A 244 -17.72 -4.78 10.13
C LEU A 244 -19.01 -4.02 9.87
N GLU A 245 -18.93 -2.79 9.39
CA GLU A 245 -20.08 -1.91 9.19
C GLU A 245 -20.18 -1.41 7.75
N GLN A 246 -21.39 -1.02 7.34
CA GLN A 246 -21.66 -0.55 5.98
C GLN A 246 -20.97 0.80 5.72
N GLU A 247 -20.80 1.64 6.72
CA GLU A 247 -20.04 2.88 6.56
C GLU A 247 -18.55 2.63 6.80
N PRO A 248 -17.66 3.17 5.95
CA PRO A 248 -16.22 3.05 6.15
C PRO A 248 -15.79 3.58 7.52
N LYS A 249 -15.10 2.76 8.30
CA LYS A 249 -14.62 3.09 9.63
C LYS A 249 -13.17 2.67 9.84
N GLN A 250 -12.53 3.36 10.78
CA GLN A 250 -11.20 3.04 11.21
C GLN A 250 -11.25 2.01 12.34
N PHE A 251 -10.45 0.96 12.20
CA PHE A 251 -10.24 -0.06 13.21
C PHE A 251 -8.76 -0.08 13.61
N ILE A 252 -8.49 -0.30 14.90
CA ILE A 252 -7.14 -0.32 15.47
C ILE A 252 -6.98 -1.62 16.24
N PHE A 253 -5.94 -2.37 15.92
CA PHE A 253 -5.65 -3.66 16.52
C PHE A 253 -4.24 -3.69 17.05
N ARG A 254 -4.09 -4.17 18.28
CA ARG A 254 -2.78 -4.42 18.89
C ARG A 254 -2.47 -5.89 18.76
N PHE A 255 -1.32 -6.20 18.17
CA PHE A 255 -0.82 -7.55 18.03
C PHE A 255 0.49 -7.71 18.80
N LYS A 256 0.74 -8.94 19.24
CA LYS A 256 2.02 -9.35 19.78
C LYS A 256 2.43 -10.67 19.15
N THR A 257 3.42 -10.64 18.27
CA THR A 257 3.87 -11.82 17.54
C THR A 257 5.10 -12.45 18.22
N LYS A 258 5.07 -13.77 18.41
CA LYS A 258 6.14 -14.59 19.00
C LYS A 258 7.16 -15.02 17.97
N GLU A 259 6.75 -15.12 16.72
CA GLU A 259 7.60 -15.44 15.59
C GLU A 259 7.45 -14.35 14.53
N PRO A 260 8.50 -14.05 13.75
CA PRO A 260 8.41 -13.09 12.66
C PRO A 260 7.35 -13.48 11.64
N THR A 261 6.47 -12.54 11.31
CA THR A 261 5.40 -12.75 10.33
C THR A 261 5.10 -11.47 9.56
N HIS A 262 4.79 -11.61 8.28
CA HIS A 262 4.37 -10.53 7.38
C HIS A 262 2.92 -10.69 6.93
N LEU A 263 2.21 -11.72 7.42
CA LEU A 263 0.90 -12.08 6.90
C LEU A 263 -0.21 -11.57 7.82
N LEU A 264 -0.93 -10.54 7.36
CA LEU A 264 -2.17 -10.11 8.00
C LEU A 264 -3.35 -10.86 7.38
N ARG A 265 -3.92 -11.80 8.13
CA ARG A 265 -5.04 -12.65 7.70
C ARG A 265 -6.36 -12.08 8.19
N ILE A 266 -7.36 -12.06 7.31
CA ILE A 266 -8.75 -11.70 7.64
C ILE A 266 -9.64 -12.90 7.33
N THR A 267 -10.47 -13.28 8.30
CA THR A 267 -11.32 -14.48 8.25
C THR A 267 -12.73 -14.22 8.79
N GLY A 268 -13.69 -15.04 8.39
CA GLY A 268 -15.09 -14.93 8.79
C GLY A 268 -15.93 -14.10 7.82
N LEU A 269 -15.43 -13.89 6.60
CA LEU A 269 -16.14 -13.18 5.54
C LEU A 269 -17.14 -14.10 4.84
N THR A 270 -18.25 -13.54 4.40
CA THR A 270 -19.22 -14.17 3.49
C THR A 270 -19.34 -13.29 2.25
N PRO A 271 -18.42 -13.41 1.27
CA PRO A 271 -18.44 -12.57 0.07
C PRO A 271 -19.73 -12.77 -0.75
N GLU A 272 -20.44 -11.69 -1.05
CA GLU A 272 -21.71 -11.72 -1.79
C GLU A 272 -21.58 -11.07 -3.15
N SER A 273 -22.26 -11.64 -4.14
CA SER A 273 -22.31 -11.11 -5.50
C SER A 273 -23.06 -9.77 -5.57
N THR A 274 -22.51 -8.81 -6.31
CA THR A 274 -23.21 -7.57 -6.66
C THR A 274 -24.26 -7.83 -7.75
N ASP A 275 -25.50 -7.35 -7.57
CA ASP A 275 -26.55 -7.37 -8.59
C ASP A 275 -26.38 -6.24 -9.63
N SER A 276 -25.16 -6.03 -10.14
CA SER A 276 -24.87 -4.97 -11.11
C SER A 276 -24.84 -5.48 -12.55
N HIS A 277 -25.45 -4.72 -13.47
CA HIS A 277 -25.46 -4.98 -14.92
C HIS A 277 -24.08 -5.08 -15.59
N PHE A 278 -22.98 -4.75 -14.88
CA PHE A 278 -21.60 -4.80 -15.38
C PHE A 278 -20.80 -6.02 -14.88
N GLY A 279 -21.49 -7.06 -14.40
CA GLY A 279 -20.89 -8.30 -13.92
C GLY A 279 -21.00 -8.42 -12.41
N ALA A 280 -21.38 -9.61 -11.95
CA ALA A 280 -21.51 -9.93 -10.54
C ALA A 280 -20.12 -10.11 -9.92
N ARG A 281 -19.73 -9.22 -9.00
CA ARG A 281 -18.48 -9.34 -8.23
C ARG A 281 -18.80 -9.78 -6.81
N LYS A 282 -18.06 -10.76 -6.28
CA LYS A 282 -18.18 -11.16 -4.87
C LYS A 282 -17.43 -10.17 -3.98
N MET A 283 -18.10 -9.55 -3.03
CA MET A 283 -17.51 -8.55 -2.14
C MET A 283 -17.77 -8.90 -0.67
N GLY A 284 -16.71 -8.85 0.14
CA GLY A 284 -16.79 -9.06 1.59
C GLY A 284 -16.42 -7.79 2.38
N ILE A 285 -15.13 -7.62 2.63
CA ILE A 285 -14.54 -6.43 3.24
C ILE A 285 -13.78 -5.63 2.19
N GLY A 286 -13.99 -4.33 2.22
CA GLY A 286 -13.19 -3.35 1.50
C GLY A 286 -12.16 -2.75 2.45
N ILE A 287 -10.90 -2.64 2.01
CA ILE A 287 -9.82 -1.99 2.77
C ILE A 287 -9.21 -0.89 1.90
N HIS A 288 -9.26 0.33 2.41
CA HIS A 288 -8.74 1.50 1.71
C HIS A 288 -7.25 1.72 2.00
N ARG A 289 -6.85 1.53 3.26
CA ARG A 289 -5.50 1.82 3.73
C ARG A 289 -5.19 1.08 5.01
N LEU A 290 -3.89 0.84 5.23
CA LEU A 290 -3.34 0.18 6.39
C LEU A 290 -2.17 1.01 6.94
N GLN A 291 -2.05 1.09 8.25
CA GLN A 291 -0.93 1.72 8.94
C GLN A 291 -0.41 0.78 10.01
N VAL A 292 0.91 0.57 10.05
CA VAL A 292 1.61 -0.20 11.08
C VAL A 292 2.39 0.77 11.94
N THR A 293 2.14 0.80 13.24
CA THR A 293 2.83 1.67 14.21
C THR A 293 3.26 0.89 15.43
N LEU A 294 4.27 1.41 16.14
CA LEU A 294 4.63 0.86 17.44
C LEU A 294 3.65 1.40 18.48
N PRO A 295 3.03 0.55 19.33
CA PRO A 295 2.18 1.05 20.39
C PRO A 295 3.01 1.88 21.39
N PRO A 296 2.41 2.85 22.11
CA PRO A 296 3.15 3.77 23.00
C PRO A 296 4.03 3.09 24.06
N ASP A 297 3.62 1.92 24.54
CA ASP A 297 4.36 1.08 25.50
C ASP A 297 4.98 -0.17 24.85
N GLY A 298 5.02 -0.23 23.52
CA GLY A 298 5.42 -1.39 22.74
C GLY A 298 6.93 -1.57 22.66
N ALA A 299 7.39 -2.82 22.63
CA ALA A 299 8.78 -3.14 22.34
C ALA A 299 8.86 -4.14 21.18
N LEU A 300 9.79 -3.87 20.25
CA LEU A 300 10.14 -4.84 19.22
C LEU A 300 11.02 -5.94 19.81
N VAL A 301 10.82 -7.16 19.34
CA VAL A 301 11.69 -8.28 19.69
C VAL A 301 12.69 -8.46 18.54
N THR A 302 13.98 -8.39 18.86
CA THR A 302 15.02 -8.74 17.88
C THR A 302 14.82 -10.18 17.44
N ALA A 303 14.49 -10.39 16.17
CA ALA A 303 14.35 -11.73 15.61
C ALA A 303 15.69 -12.45 15.73
N LYS A 304 15.74 -13.56 16.49
CA LYS A 304 16.88 -14.48 16.45
C LYS A 304 16.90 -15.07 15.04
N THR A 305 17.72 -14.53 14.16
CA THR A 305 17.92 -15.08 12.83
C THR A 305 18.42 -16.51 12.98
N LYS A 306 17.52 -17.51 12.88
CA LYS A 306 17.96 -18.88 12.60
C LYS A 306 18.67 -18.79 11.27
N LYS A 307 20.00 -18.94 11.28
CA LYS A 307 20.81 -19.14 10.07
C LYS A 307 20.21 -20.35 9.33
N ARG A 308 19.29 -20.12 8.40
CA ARG A 308 19.09 -21.04 7.29
C ARG A 308 20.42 -21.03 6.52
N GLN A 309 21.00 -22.21 6.30
CA GLN A 309 22.24 -22.39 5.57
C GLN A 309 22.05 -21.85 4.14
N ALA A 310 22.33 -20.57 3.95
CA ALA A 310 22.68 -20.04 2.65
C ALA A 310 24.01 -20.68 2.27
N ILE A 311 24.00 -21.52 1.23
CA ILE A 311 25.22 -21.92 0.54
C ILE A 311 25.83 -20.62 0.01
N VAL A 312 26.91 -20.21 0.66
CA VAL A 312 27.77 -19.11 0.24
C VAL A 312 28.37 -19.49 -1.10
N SER A 313 27.80 -18.99 -2.19
CA SER A 313 28.54 -18.89 -3.46
C SER A 313 29.61 -17.83 -3.28
N ALA A 314 30.85 -18.32 -3.21
CA ALA A 314 32.06 -17.53 -3.09
C ALA A 314 32.18 -16.51 -4.23
N LEU A 315 32.00 -15.24 -3.92
CA LEU A 315 32.60 -14.13 -4.65
C LEU A 315 33.23 -13.21 -3.63
N ALA A 316 34.57 -13.25 -3.58
CA ALA A 316 35.39 -12.40 -2.76
C ALA A 316 35.02 -10.91 -2.94
N PRO A 317 35.11 -10.08 -1.87
CA PRO A 317 34.88 -8.66 -1.98
C PRO A 317 36.00 -8.04 -2.83
N LYS A 318 35.72 -7.77 -4.10
CA LYS A 318 36.49 -6.78 -4.85
C LYS A 318 36.17 -5.42 -4.24
N GLN A 319 37.12 -4.91 -3.48
CA GLN A 319 37.17 -3.53 -3.00
C GLN A 319 36.77 -2.59 -4.14
N ARG A 320 35.55 -2.05 -4.05
CA ARG A 320 35.14 -0.92 -4.87
C ARG A 320 35.86 0.28 -4.27
N LYS A 321 36.94 0.70 -4.95
CA LYS A 321 37.66 1.93 -4.64
C LYS A 321 36.65 3.05 -4.42
N GLN A 322 36.80 3.75 -3.30
CA GLN A 322 36.11 4.98 -2.98
C GLN A 322 36.27 5.95 -4.16
N ASN A 323 35.21 6.11 -4.95
CA ASN A 323 35.06 7.31 -5.76
C ASN A 323 34.53 8.39 -4.83
N THR A 324 35.44 9.32 -4.50
CA THR A 324 35.24 10.71 -4.07
C THR A 324 33.79 11.15 -3.80
N ALA A 325 33.56 11.63 -2.58
CA ALA A 325 32.34 12.27 -2.12
C ALA A 325 31.80 13.27 -3.15
N ARG A 326 30.69 12.92 -3.81
CA ARG A 326 29.79 13.92 -4.37
C ARG A 326 29.07 14.55 -3.20
N VAL A 327 29.43 15.79 -2.88
CA VAL A 327 28.61 16.69 -2.06
C VAL A 327 27.24 16.74 -2.73
N ALA A 328 26.25 16.06 -2.16
CA ALA A 328 24.86 16.25 -2.54
C ALA A 328 24.51 17.69 -2.19
N LYS A 329 24.31 18.55 -3.20
CA LYS A 329 23.75 19.88 -2.97
C LYS A 329 22.36 19.70 -2.38
N THR A 330 22.18 20.14 -1.14
CA THR A 330 20.84 20.36 -0.57
C THR A 330 20.09 21.29 -1.51
N PRO A 331 18.88 20.95 -1.97
CA PRO A 331 18.10 21.85 -2.82
C PRO A 331 17.79 23.14 -2.03
N SER A 332 18.22 24.29 -2.55
CA SER A 332 17.88 25.59 -1.99
C SER A 332 16.51 26.01 -2.52
N ILE A 333 15.53 26.16 -1.63
CA ILE A 333 14.23 26.72 -1.96
C ILE A 333 14.40 28.24 -1.96
N GLU A 334 14.05 28.92 -3.06
CA GLU A 334 14.02 30.37 -3.14
C GLU A 334 12.57 30.82 -3.34
N THR A 335 12.07 31.67 -2.44
CA THR A 335 10.76 32.32 -2.59
C THR A 335 10.97 33.81 -2.86
N ARG A 336 10.04 34.39 -3.63
CA ARG A 336 9.96 35.85 -3.83
C ARG A 336 8.74 36.38 -3.09
N GLY A 337 8.93 37.46 -2.35
CA GLY A 337 7.88 38.11 -1.55
C GLY A 337 7.65 37.45 -0.18
N PHE A 338 6.57 37.85 0.47
CA PHE A 338 6.22 37.40 1.82
C PHE A 338 5.90 35.90 1.86
N THR A 339 6.62 35.14 2.70
CA THR A 339 6.54 33.68 2.77
C THR A 339 6.03 33.22 4.14
N THR A 340 4.85 32.60 4.14
CA THR A 340 4.32 31.86 5.28
C THR A 340 4.61 30.37 5.11
N VAL A 341 5.18 29.73 6.13
CA VAL A 341 5.46 28.29 6.15
C VAL A 341 4.64 27.63 7.25
N ALA A 342 3.97 26.53 6.91
CA ALA A 342 3.26 25.71 7.89
C ALA A 342 3.61 24.24 7.67
N VAL A 343 4.00 23.56 8.75
CA VAL A 343 4.42 22.15 8.73
C VAL A 343 3.46 21.35 9.60
N PHE A 344 2.84 20.32 9.02
CA PHE A 344 1.83 19.50 9.68
C PHE A 344 2.23 18.03 9.67
N ASN A 345 2.10 17.39 10.84
CA ASN A 345 2.37 15.96 11.05
C ASN A 345 1.06 15.16 11.21
N GLU A 346 1.10 13.87 10.88
CA GLU A 346 -0.03 12.94 10.88
C GLU A 346 -0.63 12.65 12.27
N THR A 347 0.05 13.00 13.36
CA THR A 347 -0.42 12.75 14.74
C THR A 347 -1.62 13.63 15.11
N SER A 348 -1.86 14.72 14.39
CA SER A 348 -3.02 15.57 14.62
C SER A 348 -4.23 15.01 13.88
N ASN A 349 -5.17 14.39 14.61
CA ASN A 349 -6.57 14.19 14.21
C ASN A 349 -7.32 15.52 13.94
N SER A 350 -6.61 16.56 13.52
CA SER A 350 -7.06 17.93 13.52
C SER A 350 -7.20 18.42 12.09
N ASN A 351 -8.36 19.01 11.80
CA ASN A 351 -8.61 19.73 10.56
C ASN A 351 -7.86 21.08 10.52
N GLN A 352 -6.90 21.31 11.42
CA GLN A 352 -6.30 22.62 11.64
C GLN A 352 -5.45 23.09 10.46
N TRP A 353 -4.94 22.19 9.62
CA TRP A 353 -4.29 22.58 8.37
C TRP A 353 -5.27 23.31 7.42
N ARG A 354 -6.56 22.94 7.45
CA ARG A 354 -7.61 23.64 6.69
C ARG A 354 -7.82 25.05 7.23
N ASP A 355 -7.75 25.22 8.55
CA ASP A 355 -7.84 26.54 9.19
C ASP A 355 -6.66 27.43 8.76
N VAL A 356 -5.45 26.89 8.70
CA VAL A 356 -4.26 27.64 8.23
C VAL A 356 -4.37 28.02 6.76
N VAL A 357 -4.72 27.08 5.88
CA VAL A 357 -4.93 27.35 4.45
C VAL A 357 -5.99 28.43 4.27
N SER A 358 -7.15 28.25 4.90
CA SER A 358 -8.28 29.15 4.73
C SER A 358 -7.99 30.55 5.29
N ALA A 359 -7.30 30.65 6.42
CA ALA A 359 -6.89 31.93 7.02
C ALA A 359 -5.91 32.68 6.10
N PHE A 360 -4.92 31.97 5.54
CA PHE A 360 -3.98 32.55 4.59
C PHE A 360 -4.69 33.02 3.32
N LEU A 361 -5.51 32.17 2.70
CA LEU A 361 -6.26 32.52 1.48
C LEU A 361 -7.20 33.70 1.73
N TRP A 362 -7.94 33.71 2.83
CA TRP A 362 -8.81 34.84 3.18
C TRP A 362 -8.04 36.15 3.36
N THR A 363 -6.83 36.05 3.92
CA THR A 363 -5.98 37.20 4.19
C THR A 363 -5.29 37.74 2.94
N PHE A 364 -4.82 36.85 2.07
CA PHE A 364 -3.87 37.20 1.00
C PHE A 364 -4.32 36.84 -0.41
N ARG A 365 -5.54 36.33 -0.64
CA ARG A 365 -5.99 35.92 -2.00
C ARG A 365 -5.77 36.97 -3.09
N GLU A 366 -5.78 38.27 -2.78
CA GLU A 366 -5.55 39.33 -3.78
C GLU A 366 -4.09 39.78 -3.93
N ASN A 367 -3.16 39.20 -3.15
CA ASN A 367 -1.76 39.60 -3.10
C ASN A 367 -0.85 38.60 -3.83
N SER A 368 -0.27 38.99 -4.96
CA SER A 368 0.63 38.15 -5.77
C SER A 368 2.01 37.89 -5.15
N GLU A 369 2.42 38.73 -4.19
CA GLU A 369 3.69 38.59 -3.49
C GLU A 369 3.62 37.63 -2.29
N ALA A 370 2.41 37.28 -1.84
CA ALA A 370 2.23 36.36 -0.74
C ALA A 370 2.34 34.89 -1.20
N THR A 371 3.17 34.11 -0.52
CA THR A 371 3.34 32.67 -0.74
C THR A 371 3.08 31.90 0.56
N LEU A 372 2.22 30.87 0.49
CA LEU A 372 2.08 29.88 1.54
C LEU A 372 2.78 28.60 1.10
N ILE A 373 3.76 28.14 1.87
CA ILE A 373 4.31 26.79 1.75
C ILE A 373 3.68 25.93 2.84
N ILE A 374 3.01 24.86 2.41
CA ILE A 374 2.45 23.86 3.30
C ILE A 374 3.23 22.59 3.10
N GLN A 375 3.97 22.19 4.12
CA GLN A 375 4.52 20.85 4.18
C GLN A 375 3.58 19.99 5.01
N ASN A 376 3.02 18.97 4.40
CA ASN A 376 2.12 18.07 5.07
C ASN A 376 2.59 16.64 4.83
N SER A 377 2.66 15.87 5.92
CA SER A 377 2.85 14.43 5.82
C SER A 377 1.55 13.65 5.86
N ASN A 378 0.38 14.29 5.65
CA ASN A 378 -0.93 13.64 5.71
C ASN A 378 -0.98 12.32 4.93
N VAL A 379 -1.70 11.36 5.49
CA VAL A 379 -1.82 9.96 5.09
C VAL A 379 -2.11 9.75 3.59
N SER A 380 -2.77 10.71 2.92
CA SER A 380 -2.99 10.65 1.48
C SER A 380 -2.77 12.01 0.83
N GLY A 381 -1.77 12.09 -0.06
CA GLY A 381 -1.57 13.25 -0.93
C GLY A 381 -2.83 13.54 -1.75
N ALA A 382 -3.50 12.51 -2.29
CA ALA A 382 -4.72 12.68 -3.08
C ALA A 382 -5.89 13.25 -2.26
N SER A 383 -6.10 12.82 -1.02
CA SER A 383 -7.12 13.40 -0.13
C SER A 383 -6.77 14.85 0.23
N PHE A 384 -5.52 15.11 0.60
CA PHE A 384 -5.02 16.44 0.90
C PHE A 384 -5.19 17.40 -0.30
N PHE A 385 -4.77 16.99 -1.49
CA PHE A 385 -4.92 17.78 -2.72
C PHE A 385 -6.40 17.95 -3.09
N SER A 386 -7.24 16.92 -2.95
CA SER A 386 -8.67 17.00 -3.24
C SER A 386 -9.39 18.00 -2.34
N GLU A 387 -9.08 17.99 -1.04
CA GLU A 387 -9.62 18.96 -0.09
C GLU A 387 -9.05 20.37 -0.29
N LEU A 388 -7.76 20.47 -0.67
CA LEU A 388 -7.14 21.74 -1.05
C LEU A 388 -7.82 22.34 -2.28
N MET A 389 -8.11 21.51 -3.30
CA MET A 389 -8.87 21.94 -4.49
C MET A 389 -10.28 22.40 -4.11
N PHE A 390 -10.94 21.72 -3.17
CA PHE A 390 -12.26 22.14 -2.67
C PHE A 390 -12.20 23.50 -1.94
N LEU A 391 -11.14 23.75 -1.16
CA LEU A 391 -10.91 25.06 -0.54
C LEU A 391 -10.70 26.15 -1.59
N PHE A 392 -9.88 25.90 -2.62
CA PHE A 392 -9.65 26.85 -3.71
C PHE A 392 -10.96 27.15 -4.47
N PHE A 393 -11.74 26.12 -4.80
CA PHE A 393 -13.04 26.27 -5.44
C PHE A 393 -13.99 27.17 -4.63
N ARG A 394 -14.00 27.06 -3.30
CA ARG A 394 -14.86 27.87 -2.42
C ARG A 394 -14.39 29.32 -2.29
N VAL A 395 -13.09 29.59 -2.39
CA VAL A 395 -12.52 30.93 -2.19
C VAL A 395 -12.67 31.82 -3.42
N GLY A 396 -12.68 31.24 -4.63
CA GLY A 396 -12.83 31.96 -5.89
C GLY A 396 -11.49 32.33 -6.52
N GLU A 397 -11.38 33.52 -7.11
CA GLU A 397 -10.12 33.99 -7.72
C GLU A 397 -9.01 34.17 -6.66
N ILE A 398 -7.81 33.67 -6.96
CA ILE A 398 -6.64 33.70 -6.08
C ILE A 398 -5.42 34.16 -6.89
N LYS A 399 -4.78 35.23 -6.43
CA LYS A 399 -3.51 35.80 -6.94
C LYS A 399 -2.30 35.37 -6.11
N CYS A 400 -2.47 35.02 -4.84
CA CYS A 400 -1.39 34.52 -4.00
C CYS A 400 -0.94 33.10 -4.42
N ARG A 401 0.26 32.72 -3.99
CA ARG A 401 0.85 31.41 -4.31
C ARG A 401 0.64 30.45 -3.15
N VAL A 402 0.19 29.23 -3.44
CA VAL A 402 0.15 28.13 -2.47
C VAL A 402 0.99 26.99 -3.02
N ILE A 403 2.07 26.65 -2.31
CA ILE A 403 2.97 25.55 -2.62
C ILE A 403 2.69 24.45 -1.60
N ALA A 404 2.11 23.36 -2.08
CA ALA A 404 1.77 22.21 -1.26
C ALA A 404 2.82 21.11 -1.48
N ILE A 405 3.59 20.81 -0.43
CA ILE A 405 4.62 19.77 -0.39
C ILE A 405 4.05 18.60 0.40
N HIS A 406 3.85 17.48 -0.27
CA HIS A 406 3.51 16.21 0.36
C HIS A 406 4.79 15.39 0.53
N THR A 407 5.12 15.00 1.76
CA THR A 407 6.36 14.28 2.08
C THR A 407 6.10 13.19 3.10
N HIS A 408 6.83 12.08 2.98
CA HIS A 408 6.82 10.99 3.96
C HIS A 408 7.64 11.32 5.22
N ASP A 409 8.46 12.38 5.17
CA ASP A 409 9.32 12.82 6.26
C ASP A 409 9.06 14.32 6.50
N THR A 410 8.15 14.60 7.43
CA THR A 410 7.61 15.92 7.72
C THR A 410 8.67 16.94 8.11
N TYR A 411 9.82 16.49 8.63
CA TYR A 411 10.85 17.36 9.20
C TYR A 411 12.16 17.37 8.41
N ARG A 412 12.33 16.50 7.42
CA ARG A 412 13.52 16.46 6.55
C ARG A 412 13.92 17.84 6.03
N ASP A 413 12.94 18.55 5.48
CA ASP A 413 13.14 19.85 4.83
C ASP A 413 12.77 21.03 5.72
N ALA A 414 12.35 20.79 6.97
CA ALA A 414 11.91 21.83 7.88
C ALA A 414 12.97 22.93 8.14
N PRO A 415 14.28 22.63 8.31
CA PRO A 415 15.30 23.67 8.45
C PRO A 415 15.42 24.57 7.20
N SER A 416 15.34 23.97 6.01
CA SER A 416 15.41 24.71 4.74
C SER A 416 14.17 25.57 4.50
N LEU A 417 12.99 25.06 4.87
CA LEU A 417 11.74 25.81 4.80
C LEU A 417 11.69 26.95 5.82
N LEU A 418 12.19 26.72 7.03
CA LEU A 418 12.23 27.75 8.05
C LEU A 418 13.21 28.89 7.67
N ALA A 419 14.30 28.57 6.97
CA ALA A 419 15.27 29.57 6.51
C ALA A 419 14.67 30.61 5.55
N VAL A 420 13.59 30.26 4.84
CA VAL A 420 12.86 31.13 3.90
C VAL A 420 11.57 31.72 4.47
N ALA A 421 11.20 31.37 5.71
CA ALA A 421 9.94 31.79 6.31
C ALA A 421 10.04 33.21 6.91
N ASP A 422 9.16 34.11 6.49
CA ASP A 422 8.87 35.35 7.22
C ASP A 422 7.89 35.08 8.37
N THR A 423 6.98 34.13 8.17
CA THR A 423 6.06 33.64 9.19
C THR A 423 6.06 32.12 9.23
N TYR A 424 6.22 31.53 10.42
CA TYR A 424 6.14 30.09 10.63
C TYR A 424 4.95 29.75 11.52
N VAL A 425 4.03 28.90 11.04
CA VAL A 425 2.85 28.45 11.78
C VAL A 425 3.07 27.03 12.28
N HIS A 426 3.05 26.86 13.61
CA HIS A 426 3.18 25.59 14.29
C HIS A 426 1.86 25.21 14.98
N VAL A 427 1.38 23.98 14.77
CA VAL A 427 0.04 23.57 15.20
C VAL A 427 0.04 22.24 15.98
N ASP A 428 1.18 21.56 16.04
CA ASP A 428 1.29 20.25 16.66
C ASP A 428 1.58 20.36 18.16
N SER A 429 0.93 19.50 18.95
CA SER A 429 1.15 19.38 20.41
C SER A 429 2.05 18.20 20.78
N SER A 430 2.35 17.32 19.81
CA SER A 430 3.15 16.11 20.00
C SER A 430 4.66 16.33 19.86
N ILE A 431 5.06 17.54 19.44
CA ILE A 431 6.46 17.88 19.21
C ILE A 431 6.91 18.91 20.24
N THR A 432 7.97 18.56 20.95
CA THR A 432 8.73 19.53 21.72
C THR A 432 9.29 20.57 20.76
N LEU A 433 8.94 21.83 20.98
CA LEU A 433 9.45 22.96 20.20
C LEU A 433 10.98 23.01 20.10
N ASN A 434 11.72 22.27 20.94
CA ASN A 434 13.16 22.04 20.82
C ASN A 434 13.65 21.52 19.45
N ASN A 435 12.78 20.88 18.64
CA ASN A 435 13.14 20.40 17.29
C ASN A 435 12.84 21.43 16.17
N VAL A 436 12.10 22.50 16.48
CA VAL A 436 11.60 23.47 15.49
C VAL A 436 12.01 24.91 15.83
N VAL A 437 12.23 25.22 17.12
CA VAL A 437 12.92 26.43 17.57
C VAL A 437 14.39 26.21 17.29
N PRO A 438 14.97 26.87 16.29
CA PRO A 438 16.36 26.72 16.04
C PRO A 438 17.10 27.75 16.89
N HIS A 439 18.33 27.40 17.24
CA HIS A 439 19.41 28.34 17.48
C HIS A 439 19.74 29.16 16.21
N THR A 440 18.75 29.83 15.61
CA THR A 440 18.90 30.58 14.35
C THR A 440 19.00 32.08 14.58
N ASP A 441 20.09 32.63 14.07
CA ASP A 441 20.52 34.03 13.96
C ASP A 441 19.59 34.97 13.16
N LYS A 442 18.27 34.72 13.09
CA LYS A 442 17.34 35.67 12.44
C LYS A 442 16.29 36.17 13.43
N HIS A 443 16.49 37.40 13.88
CA HIS A 443 15.53 38.21 14.63
C HIS A 443 14.21 38.53 13.87
N SER A 444 14.02 38.07 12.63
CA SER A 444 12.95 38.55 11.74
C SER A 444 11.77 37.60 11.49
N THR A 445 11.87 36.29 11.78
CA THR A 445 10.77 35.34 11.51
C THR A 445 9.77 35.36 12.66
N GLN A 446 8.49 35.60 12.35
CA GLN A 446 7.40 35.53 13.33
C GLN A 446 6.86 34.10 13.45
N PHE A 447 6.76 33.59 14.67
CA PHE A 447 6.26 32.24 14.97
C PHE A 447 4.83 32.34 15.51
N ILE A 448 3.88 31.69 14.86
CA ILE A 448 2.51 31.55 15.34
C ILE A 448 2.32 30.12 15.82
N ILE A 449 2.18 29.92 17.13
CA ILE A 449 2.17 28.60 17.76
C ILE A 449 0.78 28.31 18.34
N SER A 450 0.19 27.18 17.97
CA SER A 450 -0.99 26.64 18.64
C SER A 450 -0.62 25.56 19.65
N SER A 451 -0.98 25.77 20.92
CA SER A 451 -0.70 24.83 22.01
C SER A 451 -1.76 24.90 23.12
N PRO A 452 -2.22 23.76 23.65
CA PRO A 452 -3.06 23.70 24.85
C PRO A 452 -2.20 23.88 26.12
N ASP A 453 -1.91 25.14 26.43
CA ASP A 453 -1.56 25.74 27.74
C ASP A 453 -0.33 25.36 28.59
N ASP A 454 0.51 24.35 28.30
CA ASP A 454 1.67 24.04 29.19
C ASP A 454 3.08 24.38 28.65
N LEU A 455 3.20 25.03 27.49
CA LEU A 455 4.49 25.46 26.93
C LEU A 455 4.82 26.91 27.29
N GLN A 456 5.81 27.13 28.15
CA GLN A 456 6.43 28.43 28.39
C GLN A 456 7.41 28.76 27.26
N LEU A 457 7.00 29.63 26.35
CA LEU A 457 7.81 30.14 25.24
C LEU A 457 7.66 31.66 25.21
N ASP A 458 8.53 32.36 25.92
CA ASP A 458 8.54 33.82 25.97
C ASP A 458 9.65 34.35 25.05
N ALA A 459 9.27 34.79 23.86
CA ALA A 459 10.11 35.56 22.94
C ALA A 459 9.25 36.55 22.15
N ASP A 460 9.80 37.73 21.81
CA ASP A 460 9.07 38.83 21.16
C ASP A 460 8.51 38.47 19.77
N ASN A 461 9.10 37.46 19.11
CA ASN A 461 8.67 36.98 17.81
C ASN A 461 7.74 35.77 17.88
N ILE A 462 7.30 35.35 19.08
CA ILE A 462 6.38 34.22 19.28
C ILE A 462 4.98 34.73 19.65
N VAL A 463 3.98 34.30 18.89
CA VAL A 463 2.57 34.54 19.16
C VAL A 463 1.85 33.23 19.40
N ARG A 464 1.22 33.12 20.57
CA ARG A 464 0.49 31.93 20.98
C ARG A 464 -1.00 32.03 20.63
N ILE A 465 -1.56 30.96 20.07
CA ILE A 465 -2.99 30.81 19.78
C ILE A 465 -3.51 29.56 20.50
N THR A 466 -4.33 29.75 21.53
CA THR A 466 -4.96 28.62 22.22
C THR A 466 -6.03 28.01 21.30
N PRO A 467 -5.94 26.71 20.95
CA PRO A 467 -6.95 26.07 20.11
C PRO A 467 -8.28 25.97 20.85
N LEU A 468 -9.37 26.25 20.14
CA LEU A 468 -10.74 26.06 20.64
C LEU A 468 -11.15 24.59 20.49
N ARG A 469 -12.04 24.11 21.36
CA ARG A 469 -12.62 22.77 21.22
C ARG A 469 -14.05 22.88 20.69
N GLN A 470 -14.33 22.22 19.57
CA GLN A 470 -15.70 22.14 19.02
C GLN A 470 -16.19 20.70 18.89
N PRO A 471 -17.50 20.44 18.98
CA PRO A 471 -18.06 19.12 18.70
C PRO A 471 -17.85 18.74 17.23
N ILE A 472 -17.44 17.50 16.98
CA ILE A 472 -17.34 16.97 15.62
C ILE A 472 -18.74 16.85 15.01
N LYS A 473 -18.96 17.45 13.83
CA LYS A 473 -20.20 17.28 13.06
C LYS A 473 -20.15 15.98 12.25
N THR A 474 -20.94 14.99 12.65
CA THR A 474 -21.14 13.77 11.86
C THR A 474 -22.19 14.04 10.76
N PRO A 475 -21.86 13.87 9.46
CA PRO A 475 -22.86 13.97 8.40
C PRO A 475 -23.93 12.87 8.59
N GLY A 476 -25.23 13.22 8.53
CA GLY A 476 -26.34 12.24 8.56
C GLY A 476 -27.11 12.10 9.87
N HIS A 477 -26.71 12.76 10.96
CA HIS A 477 -27.45 12.73 12.23
C HIS A 477 -27.82 14.14 12.69
N LEU A 478 -29.08 14.57 12.43
CA LEU A 478 -29.61 15.87 12.86
C LEU A 478 -29.67 16.06 14.38
N HIS A 479 -29.53 14.99 15.19
CA HIS A 479 -29.79 15.02 16.63
C HIS A 479 -28.79 14.26 17.52
N ARG A 480 -27.68 13.75 16.99
CA ARG A 480 -26.69 13.02 17.81
C ARG A 480 -25.34 13.72 17.78
N VAL A 481 -25.16 14.67 18.69
CA VAL A 481 -23.85 15.24 19.01
C VAL A 481 -23.10 14.19 19.85
N GLU A 482 -22.21 13.42 19.22
CA GLU A 482 -21.25 12.63 19.99
C GLU A 482 -20.28 13.57 20.72
N ARG A 483 -19.91 13.24 21.95
CA ARG A 483 -19.08 14.05 22.85
C ARG A 483 -17.60 14.16 22.43
N LYS A 484 -17.25 13.86 21.18
CA LYS A 484 -15.87 13.94 20.69
C LYS A 484 -15.61 15.37 20.24
N LEU A 485 -14.68 16.05 20.93
CA LEU A 485 -14.26 17.41 20.62
C LEU A 485 -13.03 17.35 19.71
N GLU A 486 -13.03 18.16 18.64
CA GLU A 486 -11.82 18.43 17.84
C GLU A 486 -11.21 19.77 18.23
N ASN A 487 -9.89 19.89 18.08
CA ASN A 487 -9.18 21.16 18.21
C ASN A 487 -9.33 21.95 16.90
N VAL A 488 -9.78 23.19 17.02
CA VAL A 488 -9.95 24.16 15.93
C VAL A 488 -9.05 25.34 16.24
N LEU A 489 -8.35 25.87 15.24
CA LEU A 489 -7.59 27.09 15.46
C LEU A 489 -8.54 28.28 15.62
N ASP A 490 -8.19 29.25 16.47
CA ASP A 490 -8.84 30.56 16.43
C ASP A 490 -8.47 31.24 15.11
N TRP A 491 -9.33 31.00 14.12
CA TRP A 491 -9.13 31.41 12.73
C TRP A 491 -9.05 32.93 12.58
N VAL A 492 -9.82 33.69 13.37
CA VAL A 492 -9.81 35.16 13.34
C VAL A 492 -8.46 35.65 13.83
N ARG A 493 -7.99 35.10 14.97
CA ARG A 493 -6.69 35.46 15.51
C ARG A 493 -5.56 35.09 14.56
N LEU A 494 -5.63 33.93 13.91
CA LEU A 494 -4.66 33.51 12.90
C LEU A 494 -4.57 34.50 11.73
N CYS A 495 -5.72 34.97 11.21
CA CYS A 495 -5.76 35.99 10.17
C CYS A 495 -5.13 37.32 10.62
N GLU A 496 -5.44 37.77 11.84
CA GLU A 496 -4.88 39.02 12.39
C GLU A 496 -3.35 38.95 12.48
N GLN A 497 -2.82 37.83 12.98
CA GLN A 497 -1.38 37.66 13.16
C GLN A 497 -0.65 37.57 11.82
N MET A 498 -1.20 36.85 10.84
CA MET A 498 -0.66 36.83 9.48
C MET A 498 -0.63 38.22 8.84
N LYS A 499 -1.69 39.02 9.03
CA LYS A 499 -1.73 40.42 8.54
C LYS A 499 -0.67 41.29 9.19
N GLN A 500 -0.52 41.18 10.51
CA GLN A 500 0.46 41.94 11.27
C GLN A 500 1.88 41.62 10.82
N ALA A 501 2.19 40.33 10.64
CA ALA A 501 3.47 39.84 10.11
C ALA A 501 3.80 40.46 8.75
N HIS A 502 2.81 40.47 7.85
CA HIS A 502 2.97 41.02 6.51
C HIS A 502 3.18 42.54 6.52
N THR A 503 2.50 43.29 7.41
CA THR A 503 2.74 44.73 7.56
C THR A 503 4.16 45.01 8.04
N GLN A 504 4.66 44.26 9.04
CA GLN A 504 6.03 44.39 9.53
C GLN A 504 7.05 44.04 8.44
N TRP A 505 6.77 43.00 7.65
CA TRP A 505 7.60 42.62 6.51
C TRP A 505 7.66 43.72 5.45
N LEU A 506 6.51 44.35 5.10
CA LEU A 506 6.45 45.48 4.18
C LEU A 506 7.24 46.69 4.68
N GLU A 507 7.18 46.99 5.99
CA GLU A 507 7.95 48.07 6.60
C GLU A 507 9.45 47.78 6.50
N SER A 508 9.88 46.55 6.82
CA SER A 508 11.29 46.13 6.73
C SER A 508 11.84 45.98 5.31
N SER A 509 10.97 45.84 4.31
CA SER A 509 11.36 45.68 2.90
C SER A 509 11.41 47.00 2.13
N ASN A 510 10.91 48.10 2.72
CA ASN A 510 10.93 49.45 2.14
C ASN A 510 12.05 50.33 2.72
N ASP A 511 12.76 49.86 3.75
CA ASP A 511 14.05 50.39 4.22
C ASP A 511 15.22 49.73 3.45
#